data_AF-A0A9P5X0Z1-F1
#
_entry.id   AF-A0A9P5X0Z1-F1
#
_cell.length_a   1.000
_cell.length_b   1.000
_cell.length_c   1.000
_cell.angle_alpha   90.00
_cell.angle_beta   90.00
_cell.angle_gamma   90.00
#
_symmetry.space_group_name_H-M   'P 1'
#
loop_
_entity.id
_entity.type
_entity.pdbx_description
1 polymer ?
#
loop_
_entity_poly.entity_id
_entity_poly.type
_entity_poly.pdbx_seq_one_letter_code
_entity_poly.pdbx_strand_id
1 'polypeptide(L)'
;MKSLSPSQIAYILSLLDQGHSATKIASTTAHILSTISRIHSKHRPMLLKSTGGCPHKLSPSDTKYAIHLITSGKAENASQVTKSLQTTLNTPLTSKTV
;
A
#
# COMPACT_ATOMS: atom_id res chain seq x y z
N MET A 1 4.71 2.13 -30.22
CA MET A 1 5.57 2.42 -29.05
C MET A 1 7.02 2.19 -29.47
N LYS A 2 7.95 3.11 -29.21
CA LYS A 2 9.38 2.85 -29.49
C LYS A 2 9.86 1.70 -28.61
N SER A 3 10.49 0.70 -29.22
CA SER A 3 11.13 -0.39 -28.50
C SER A 3 12.31 0.17 -27.70
N LEU A 4 12.45 -0.22 -26.45
CA LEU A 4 13.62 0.12 -25.65
C LEU A 4 14.86 -0.59 -26.20
N SER A 5 16.01 0.05 -26.13
CA SER A 5 17.26 -0.61 -26.51
C SER A 5 17.56 -1.75 -25.53
N PRO A 6 18.24 -2.82 -25.98
CA PRO A 6 18.67 -3.89 -25.09
C PRO A 6 19.49 -3.40 -23.89
N SER A 7 20.34 -2.38 -24.10
CA SER A 7 21.13 -1.75 -23.04
C SER A 7 20.28 -1.05 -21.98
N GLN A 8 19.21 -0.36 -22.39
CA GLN A 8 18.26 0.27 -21.46
C GLN A 8 17.51 -0.77 -20.63
N ILE A 9 17.12 -1.89 -21.24
CA ILE A 9 16.45 -2.98 -20.53
C ILE A 9 17.40 -3.59 -19.49
N ALA A 10 18.66 -3.86 -19.85
CA ALA A 10 19.66 -4.40 -18.93
C ALA A 10 19.91 -3.46 -17.74
N TYR A 11 19.95 -2.15 -17.98
CA TYR A 11 20.08 -1.15 -16.91
C TYR A 11 18.85 -1.09 -15.99
N ILE A 12 17.64 -1.16 -16.55
CA ILE A 12 16.41 -1.21 -15.73
C ILE A 12 16.38 -2.49 -14.88
N LEU A 13 16.81 -3.62 -15.44
CA LEU A 13 16.88 -4.88 -14.70
C LEU A 13 17.90 -4.83 -13.56
N SER A 14 19.07 -4.23 -13.77
CA SER A 14 20.05 -4.10 -12.68
C SER A 14 19.54 -3.21 -11.54
N LEU A 15 18.77 -2.16 -11.85
CA LEU A 15 18.11 -1.33 -10.84
C LEU A 15 17.00 -2.08 -10.08
N LEU A 16 16.25 -2.95 -10.77
CA LEU A 16 15.25 -3.80 -10.12
C LEU A 16 15.91 -4.85 -9.20
N ASP A 17 17.01 -5.46 -9.66
CA ASP A 17 17.75 -6.46 -8.89
C ASP A 17 18.43 -5.81 -7.65
N GLN A 18 18.75 -4.51 -7.69
CA GLN A 18 19.17 -3.71 -6.53
C GLN A 18 18.03 -3.31 -5.58
N GLY A 19 16.78 -3.64 -5.90
CA GLY A 19 15.61 -3.34 -5.07
C GLY A 19 15.07 -1.91 -5.19
N HIS A 20 15.45 -1.14 -6.22
CA HIS A 20 14.85 0.19 -6.43
C HIS A 20 13.37 0.06 -6.84
N SER A 21 12.52 0.97 -6.32
CA SER A 21 11.11 1.00 -6.70
C SER A 21 10.92 1.41 -8.16
N ALA A 22 9.88 0.89 -8.81
CA ALA A 22 9.56 1.23 -10.19
C ALA A 22 9.32 2.74 -10.39
N THR A 23 8.82 3.44 -9.36
CA THR A 23 8.64 4.90 -9.37
C THR A 23 9.97 5.64 -9.38
N LYS A 24 10.93 5.20 -8.56
CA LYS A 24 12.29 5.75 -8.54
C LYS A 24 12.99 5.52 -9.88
N ILE A 25 12.89 4.31 -10.42
CA ILE A 25 13.46 3.98 -11.74
C ILE A 25 12.84 4.86 -12.83
N ALA A 26 11.52 5.07 -12.80
CA ALA A 26 10.82 5.93 -13.77
C ALA A 26 11.35 7.37 -13.74
N SER A 27 11.55 7.91 -12.54
CA SER A 27 12.10 9.25 -12.36
C SER A 27 13.55 9.37 -12.85
N THR A 28 14.37 8.34 -12.66
CA THR A 28 15.80 8.37 -13.04
C THR A 28 16.04 8.09 -14.52
N THR A 29 15.21 7.24 -15.15
CA THR A 29 15.38 6.85 -16.56
C THR A 29 14.47 7.61 -17.53
N ALA A 30 13.63 8.53 -17.02
CA ALA A 30 12.61 9.24 -17.79
C ALA A 30 11.68 8.29 -18.59
N HIS A 31 11.48 7.07 -18.07
CA HIS A 31 10.59 6.08 -18.65
C HIS A 31 9.27 6.03 -17.89
N ILE A 32 8.19 5.77 -18.61
CA ILE A 32 6.87 5.67 -18.01
C ILE A 32 6.81 4.43 -17.11
N LEU A 33 6.17 4.57 -15.95
CA LEU A 33 6.01 3.51 -14.95
C LEU A 33 5.46 2.21 -15.55
N SER A 34 4.50 2.29 -16.47
CA SER A 34 3.91 1.12 -17.15
C SER A 34 4.94 0.30 -17.93
N THR A 35 5.92 0.96 -18.54
CA THR A 35 7.01 0.31 -19.28
C THR A 35 7.92 -0.48 -18.33
N ILE A 36 8.28 0.12 -17.19
CA ILE A 36 9.11 -0.53 -16.17
C ILE A 36 8.36 -1.70 -15.54
N SER A 37 7.08 -1.52 -15.21
CA SER A 37 6.23 -2.60 -14.68
C SER A 37 6.12 -3.78 -15.65
N ARG A 38 6.03 -3.51 -16.95
CA ARG A 38 6.00 -4.56 -17.99
C ARG A 38 7.35 -5.29 -18.12
N ILE A 39 8.47 -4.58 -17.99
CA ILE A 39 9.80 -5.21 -17.99
C ILE A 39 9.97 -6.08 -16.76
N HIS A 40 9.59 -5.55 -15.59
CA HIS A 40 9.61 -6.28 -14.33
C HIS A 40 8.80 -7.57 -14.42
N SER A 41 7.53 -7.51 -14.84
CA SER A 41 6.69 -8.71 -14.96
C SER A 41 7.21 -9.73 -15.96
N LYS A 42 7.82 -9.28 -17.07
CA LYS A 42 8.34 -10.16 -18.12
C LYS A 42 9.64 -10.88 -17.71
N HIS A 43 10.56 -10.19 -17.03
CA HIS A 43 11.91 -10.69 -16.79
C HIS A 43 12.19 -11.12 -15.34
N ARG A 44 11.41 -10.60 -14.39
CA ARG A 44 11.56 -10.82 -12.94
C ARG A 44 10.20 -11.02 -12.26
N PRO A 45 9.35 -11.97 -12.72
CA PRO A 45 8.01 -12.16 -12.16
C PRO A 45 8.01 -12.57 -10.68
N MET A 46 9.11 -13.17 -10.20
CA MET A 46 9.27 -13.63 -8.82
C MET A 46 9.81 -12.56 -7.88
N LEU A 47 10.25 -11.41 -8.40
CA LEU A 47 10.79 -10.36 -7.55
C LEU A 47 9.63 -9.72 -6.79
N LEU A 48 9.76 -9.67 -5.46
CA LEU A 48 8.69 -9.27 -4.58
C LEU A 48 8.27 -7.84 -4.94
N LYS A 49 7.00 -7.66 -5.29
CA LYS A 49 6.46 -6.31 -5.46
C LYS A 49 6.58 -5.61 -4.11
N SER A 50 6.98 -4.33 -4.16
CA SER A 50 6.85 -3.45 -3.00
C SER A 50 5.46 -3.63 -2.41
N THR A 51 5.40 -3.95 -1.11
CA THR A 51 4.16 -4.08 -0.33
C THR A 51 3.55 -2.69 -0.16
N GLY A 52 3.13 -2.08 -1.26
CA GLY A 52 2.34 -0.86 -1.23
C GLY A 52 0.96 -1.16 -0.68
N GLY A 53 0.38 -0.22 0.07
CA GLY A 53 -0.97 -0.35 0.57
C GLY A 53 -1.32 0.66 1.66
N CYS A 54 -2.57 0.61 2.11
CA CYS A 54 -3.04 1.23 3.34
C CYS A 54 -3.09 0.12 4.40
N PRO A 55 -2.13 0.04 5.34
CA PRO A 55 -2.18 -0.98 6.37
C PRO A 55 -3.46 -0.82 7.18
N HIS A 56 -4.29 -1.86 7.20
CA HIS A 56 -5.51 -1.87 7.99
C HIS A 56 -5.15 -1.80 9.48
N LYS A 57 -5.40 -0.64 10.08
CA LYS A 57 -5.23 -0.42 11.52
C LYS A 57 -6.32 -1.10 12.36
N LEU A 58 -7.47 -1.37 11.74
CA LEU A 58 -8.60 -2.06 12.35
C LEU A 58 -8.69 -3.46 11.78
N SER A 59 -8.78 -4.45 12.68
CA SER A 59 -9.13 -5.81 12.32
C SER A 59 -10.62 -5.90 11.98
N PRO A 60 -11.06 -6.97 11.29
CA PRO A 60 -12.49 -7.20 11.06
C PRO A 60 -13.32 -7.27 12.36
N SER A 61 -12.72 -7.71 13.46
CA SER A 61 -13.36 -7.75 14.78
C SER A 61 -13.61 -6.34 15.32
N ASP A 62 -12.66 -5.43 15.12
CA ASP A 62 -12.76 -4.03 15.55
C ASP A 62 -13.85 -3.31 14.77
N THR A 63 -13.96 -3.59 13.47
CA THR A 63 -15.06 -3.08 12.63
C THR A 63 -16.42 -3.58 13.12
N LYS A 64 -16.55 -4.87 13.47
CA LYS A 64 -17.80 -5.42 14.03
C LYS A 64 -18.14 -4.79 15.37
N TYR A 65 -17.14 -4.58 16.23
CA TYR A 65 -17.34 -3.92 17.53
C TYR A 65 -17.78 -2.45 17.37
N ALA A 66 -17.18 -1.72 16.44
CA ALA A 66 -17.60 -0.36 16.09
C ALA A 66 -19.08 -0.31 15.63
N ILE A 67 -19.47 -1.22 14.73
CA ILE A 67 -20.87 -1.35 14.26
C ILE A 67 -21.80 -1.65 15.44
N HIS A 68 -21.39 -2.54 16.35
CA HIS A 68 -22.18 -2.85 17.55
C HIS A 68 -22.36 -1.62 18.45
N LEU A 69 -21.32 -0.82 18.67
CA LEU A 69 -21.41 0.40 19.48
C LEU A 69 -22.40 1.42 18.90
N ILE A 70 -22.39 1.58 17.58
CA ILE A 70 -23.30 2.48 16.87
C ILE A 70 -24.74 1.96 16.95
N THR A 71 -24.95 0.69 16.60
CA THR A 71 -26.29 0.07 16.55
C THR A 71 -26.93 -0.09 17.92
N SER A 72 -26.14 -0.24 18.99
CA SER A 72 -26.62 -0.27 20.37
C SER A 72 -26.84 1.11 21.00
N GLY A 73 -26.58 2.20 20.26
CA GLY A 73 -26.69 3.57 20.77
C GLY A 73 -25.62 3.95 21.80
N LYS A 74 -24.57 3.13 21.95
CA LYS A 74 -23.45 3.39 22.88
C LYS A 74 -22.47 4.42 22.34
N ALA A 75 -22.50 4.69 21.03
CA ALA A 75 -21.72 5.74 20.40
C ALA A 75 -22.52 6.43 19.29
N GLU A 76 -22.62 7.75 19.36
CA GLU A 76 -23.33 8.60 18.39
C GLU A 76 -22.40 9.22 17.34
N ASN A 77 -21.08 9.20 17.59
CA ASN A 77 -20.09 9.80 16.70
C ASN A 77 -18.79 8.98 16.64
N ALA A 78 -18.03 9.20 15.56
CA ALA A 78 -16.76 8.53 15.31
C ALA A 78 -15.74 8.74 16.45
N SER A 79 -15.75 9.90 17.11
CA SER A 79 -14.87 10.18 18.25
C SER A 79 -15.14 9.28 19.46
N GLN A 80 -16.40 8.99 19.77
CA GLN A 80 -16.80 8.07 20.84
C GLN A 80 -16.46 6.61 20.50
N VAL A 81 -16.69 6.21 19.25
CA VAL A 81 -16.28 4.88 18.76
C VAL A 81 -14.76 4.72 18.84
N THR A 82 -14.00 5.76 18.45
CA THR A 82 -12.54 5.76 18.51
C THR A 82 -12.03 5.59 19.94
N LYS A 83 -12.58 6.34 20.91
CA LYS A 83 -12.21 6.21 22.33
C LYS A 83 -12.48 4.81 22.87
N SER A 84 -13.62 4.24 22.49
CA SER A 84 -14.01 2.88 22.89
C SER A 84 -13.06 1.83 22.30
N LEU A 85 -12.70 1.98 21.02
CA LEU A 85 -11.74 1.10 20.34
C LEU A 85 -10.33 1.24 20.89
N GLN A 86 -9.86 2.46 21.17
CA GLN A 86 -8.55 2.70 21.77
C GLN A 86 -8.41 2.00 23.13
N THR A 87 -9.47 2.02 23.94
CA THR A 87 -9.49 1.37 25.26
C THR A 87 -9.33 -0.14 25.14
N THR A 88 -9.95 -0.76 24.12
CA THR A 88 -9.87 -2.21 23.89
C THR A 88 -8.56 -2.63 23.21
N LEU A 89 -8.08 -1.84 22.25
CA LEU A 89 -6.94 -2.19 21.40
C LEU A 89 -5.59 -1.72 21.95
N ASN A 90 -5.56 -0.83 22.94
CA ASN A 90 -4.34 -0.17 23.44
C ASN A 90 -3.47 0.45 22.31
N THR A 91 -4.07 0.80 21.17
CA THR A 91 -3.38 1.41 20.03
C THR A 91 -3.92 2.81 19.75
N PRO A 92 -3.07 3.76 19.32
CA PRO A 92 -3.51 5.11 19.00
C PRO A 92 -4.29 5.12 17.67
N LEU A 93 -5.61 5.26 17.77
CA LEU A 93 -6.51 5.44 16.63
C LEU A 93 -6.91 6.90 16.44
N THR A 94 -7.16 7.32 15.20
CA THR A 94 -7.73 8.63 14.91
C THR A 94 -9.16 8.47 14.43
N SER A 95 -10.02 9.47 14.65
CA SER A 95 -11.42 9.44 14.20
C SER A 95 -11.60 9.33 12.69
N LYS A 96 -10.56 9.62 11.89
CA LYS A 96 -10.54 9.40 10.44
C LYS A 96 -10.32 7.93 10.04
N THR A 97 -9.87 7.11 10.99
CA THR A 97 -9.61 5.68 10.79
C THR A 97 -10.90 4.86 10.98
N VAL A 98 -11.87 5.40 11.73
CA VAL A 98 -13.19 4.84 12.04
C VAL A 98 -14.22 5.44 11.11
#